data_AF-A0A970HTA4-F1
#
_entry.id   AF-A0A970HTA4-F1
#
_cell.length_a   1.000
_cell.length_b   1.000
_cell.length_c   1.000
_cell.angle_alpha   90.00
_cell.angle_beta   90.00
_cell.angle_gamma   90.00
#
_symmetry.space_group_name_H-M   'P 1'
#
loop_
_entity.id
_entity.type
_entity.pdbx_description
1 polymer ?
#
loop_
_entity_poly.entity_id
_entity_poly.type
_entity_poly.pdbx_seq_one_letter_code
_entity_poly.pdbx_strand_id
1 'polypeptide(L)'
;MLDEWRQNNSEGRVEDNVKLLRAALAEHPTEWRLVTALMYSLFLTYGRTKEKSALEEAISLGEWMLRSCVDDNERFRAIHLLACSYGALGDTQTAMAMARRLPEVTALSVMASVAQGEEKEYMAHLNVLSGLFSIGEYIKVLAWEASGRGEHARALDLLEQAERVYAAFFGPHECLSFCIHLARVFYERARVKLLLGDEEGALSDLRRVAEYAIAYEQLPWLTELARCDFDPVRGTPEFQAVEQMLRPPV
;
A
#
# COMPACT_ATOMS: atom_id res chain seq x y z
N MET A 1 -11.45 6.84 29.06
CA MET A 1 -12.46 6.51 28.03
C MET A 1 -11.86 5.90 26.77
N LEU A 2 -11.01 6.59 25.99
CA LEU A 2 -10.39 5.95 24.82
C LEU A 2 -9.51 4.74 25.19
N ASP A 3 -8.85 4.76 26.35
CA ASP A 3 -8.09 3.60 26.83
C ASP A 3 -8.99 2.42 27.22
N GLU A 4 -10.12 2.70 27.86
CA GLU A 4 -11.15 1.71 28.18
C GLU A 4 -11.76 1.11 26.89
N TRP A 5 -12.00 1.96 25.88
CA TRP A 5 -12.42 1.50 24.55
C TRP A 5 -11.39 0.55 23.91
N ARG A 6 -10.09 0.87 23.98
CA ARG A 6 -9.02 -0.01 23.47
C ARG A 6 -8.98 -1.34 24.23
N GLN A 7 -9.11 -1.30 25.55
CA GLN A 7 -9.15 -2.50 26.38
C GLN A 7 -10.34 -3.38 26.00
N ASN A 8 -11.54 -2.82 25.95
CA ASN A 8 -12.74 -3.53 25.53
C ASN A 8 -12.61 -4.13 24.12
N ASN A 9 -11.98 -3.43 23.18
CA ASN A 9 -11.71 -3.99 21.85
C ASN A 9 -10.81 -5.23 21.91
N SER A 10 -9.75 -5.19 22.73
CA SER A 10 -8.85 -6.34 22.91
C SER A 10 -9.54 -7.55 23.55
N GLU A 11 -10.56 -7.29 24.37
CA GLU A 11 -11.37 -8.32 25.03
C GLU A 11 -12.62 -8.70 24.24
N GLY A 12 -12.82 -8.10 23.05
CA GLY A 12 -13.96 -8.35 22.20
C GLY A 12 -15.30 -7.84 22.73
N ARG A 13 -15.33 -6.90 23.68
CA ARG A 13 -16.55 -6.28 24.24
C ARG A 13 -17.06 -5.11 23.37
N VAL A 14 -17.57 -5.43 22.18
CA VAL A 14 -17.98 -4.41 21.19
C VAL A 14 -19.27 -3.69 21.60
N GLU A 15 -20.25 -4.40 22.15
CA GLU A 15 -21.52 -3.80 22.59
C GLU A 15 -21.31 -2.79 23.73
N ASP A 16 -20.40 -3.10 24.65
CA ASP A 16 -20.03 -2.21 25.75
C ASP A 16 -19.33 -0.95 25.22
N ASN A 17 -18.50 -1.10 24.19
CA ASN A 17 -17.88 0.04 23.51
C ASN A 17 -18.89 0.96 22.84
N VAL A 18 -19.90 0.42 22.16
CA VAL A 18 -20.95 1.26 21.56
C VAL A 18 -21.70 2.05 22.64
N LYS A 19 -22.04 1.42 23.77
CA LYS A 19 -22.71 2.12 24.89
C LYS A 19 -21.83 3.20 25.51
N LEU A 20 -20.57 2.87 25.82
CA LEU A 20 -19.58 3.79 26.39
C LEU A 20 -19.41 5.02 25.52
N LEU A 21 -19.22 4.83 24.22
CA LEU A 21 -18.95 5.92 23.28
C LEU A 21 -20.19 6.78 23.00
N ARG A 22 -21.40 6.20 22.96
CA ARG A 22 -22.63 7.00 22.84
C ARG A 22 -22.86 7.87 24.07
N ALA A 23 -22.65 7.33 25.27
CA ALA A 23 -22.74 8.11 26.50
C ALA A 23 -21.75 9.29 26.49
N ALA A 24 -20.52 9.02 26.06
CA ALA A 24 -19.49 10.05 25.92
C ALA A 24 -19.83 11.15 24.93
N LEU A 25 -20.36 10.79 23.76
CA LEU A 25 -20.72 11.74 22.71
C LEU A 25 -21.96 12.56 23.09
N ALA A 26 -22.77 12.12 24.04
CA ALA A 26 -23.83 12.95 24.60
C ALA A 26 -23.26 14.16 25.39
N GLU A 27 -22.11 13.99 26.05
CA GLU A 27 -21.42 15.05 26.78
C GLU A 27 -20.44 15.85 25.89
N HIS A 28 -19.84 15.18 24.91
CA HIS A 28 -18.80 15.72 24.03
C HIS A 28 -19.08 15.44 22.54
N PRO A 29 -20.13 16.05 21.95
CA PRO A 29 -20.67 15.63 20.64
C PRO A 29 -19.72 15.83 19.46
N THR A 30 -18.75 16.74 19.56
CA THR A 30 -17.78 17.06 18.49
C THR A 30 -16.37 16.56 18.79
N GLU A 31 -16.20 15.67 19.77
CA GLU A 31 -14.90 15.03 19.98
C GLU A 31 -14.70 13.95 18.91
N TRP A 32 -14.07 14.36 17.80
CA TRP A 32 -13.93 13.57 16.58
C TRP A 32 -13.28 12.20 16.79
N ARG A 33 -12.38 12.08 17.76
CA ARG A 33 -11.76 10.79 18.11
C ARG A 33 -12.76 9.80 18.69
N LEU A 34 -13.75 10.29 19.44
CA LEU A 34 -14.84 9.46 19.96
C LEU A 34 -15.82 9.08 18.87
N VAL A 35 -16.08 9.99 17.91
CA VAL A 35 -16.91 9.71 16.74
C VAL A 35 -16.29 8.60 15.88
N THR A 36 -15.00 8.72 15.55
CA THR A 36 -14.30 7.68 14.77
C THR A 36 -14.19 6.35 15.52
N ALA A 37 -14.01 6.39 16.85
CA ALA A 37 -14.07 5.18 17.68
C ALA A 37 -15.46 4.53 17.66
N LEU A 38 -16.54 5.32 17.65
CA LEU A 38 -17.91 4.81 17.58
C LEU A 38 -18.17 4.20 16.21
N MET A 39 -17.82 4.89 15.13
CA MET A 39 -17.91 4.37 13.76
C MET A 39 -17.21 3.01 13.63
N TYR A 40 -15.99 2.86 14.16
CA TYR A 40 -15.28 1.59 14.14
C TYR A 40 -15.99 0.50 14.96
N SER A 41 -16.50 0.83 16.14
CA SER A 41 -17.22 -0.12 16.99
C SER A 41 -18.52 -0.59 16.32
N LEU A 42 -19.24 0.31 15.64
CA LEU A 42 -20.43 -0.01 14.85
C LEU A 42 -20.10 -0.91 13.64
N PHE A 43 -18.98 -0.64 12.94
CA PHE A 43 -18.50 -1.53 11.88
C PHE A 43 -18.21 -2.95 12.40
N LEU A 44 -17.58 -3.07 13.57
CA LEU A 44 -17.35 -4.37 14.21
C LEU A 44 -18.66 -5.05 14.63
N THR A 45 -19.65 -4.29 15.11
CA THR A 45 -20.99 -4.82 15.40
C THR A 45 -21.58 -5.48 14.17
N TYR A 46 -21.58 -4.80 13.02
CA TYR A 46 -22.03 -5.40 11.76
C TYR A 46 -21.25 -6.66 11.40
N GLY A 47 -19.92 -6.66 11.58
CA GLY A 47 -19.08 -7.82 11.33
C GLY A 47 -19.58 -9.08 12.07
N ARG A 48 -20.10 -8.90 13.29
CA ARG A 48 -20.59 -9.96 14.19
C ARG A 48 -22.05 -10.30 13.99
N THR A 49 -22.92 -9.29 13.90
CA THR A 49 -24.38 -9.47 13.93
C THR A 49 -25.01 -9.43 12.54
N LYS A 50 -24.31 -8.88 11.55
CA LYS A 50 -24.82 -8.55 10.21
C LYS A 50 -26.00 -7.55 10.22
N GLU A 51 -26.19 -6.83 11.32
CA GLU A 51 -27.21 -5.78 11.44
C GLU A 51 -26.81 -4.53 10.64
N LYS A 52 -27.48 -4.30 9.50
CA LYS A 52 -27.18 -3.18 8.60
C LYS A 52 -27.32 -1.80 9.26
N SER A 53 -28.21 -1.66 10.24
CA SER A 53 -28.42 -0.42 10.98
C SER A 53 -27.14 0.11 11.63
N ALA A 54 -26.24 -0.78 12.07
CA ALA A 54 -24.95 -0.37 12.61
C ALA A 54 -24.07 0.30 11.54
N LEU A 55 -24.04 -0.22 10.30
CA LEU A 55 -23.31 0.42 9.21
C LEU A 55 -23.98 1.72 8.75
N GLU A 56 -25.31 1.77 8.71
CA GLU A 56 -26.04 2.99 8.35
C GLU A 56 -25.74 4.13 9.33
N GLU A 57 -25.67 3.85 10.62
CA GLU A 57 -25.24 4.81 11.64
C GLU A 57 -23.76 5.20 11.45
N ALA A 58 -22.86 4.24 11.24
CA ALA A 58 -21.44 4.53 11.00
C ALA A 58 -21.24 5.42 9.76
N ILE A 59 -21.99 5.17 8.68
CA ILE A 59 -21.97 5.98 7.46
C ILE A 59 -22.50 7.39 7.74
N SER A 60 -23.63 7.51 8.43
CA SER A 60 -24.21 8.82 8.79
C SER A 60 -23.24 9.68 9.59
N LEU A 61 -22.54 9.07 10.56
CA LEU A 61 -21.49 9.73 11.34
C LEU A 61 -20.30 10.12 10.46
N GLY A 62 -19.82 9.21 9.61
CA GLY A 62 -18.70 9.47 8.70
C GLY A 62 -18.98 10.62 7.73
N GLU A 63 -20.14 10.62 7.08
CA GLU A 63 -20.54 11.70 6.17
C GLU A 63 -20.67 13.05 6.90
N TRP A 64 -21.21 13.05 8.12
CA TRP A 64 -21.24 14.25 8.96
C TRP A 64 -19.82 14.74 9.28
N MET A 65 -18.90 13.85 9.66
CA MET A 65 -17.50 14.19 9.87
C MET A 65 -16.84 14.80 8.63
N LEU A 66 -17.11 14.29 7.42
CA LEU A 66 -16.51 14.84 6.20
C LEU A 66 -16.96 16.29 5.91
N ARG A 67 -18.17 16.66 6.35
CA ARG A 67 -18.72 18.02 6.20
C ARG A 67 -18.25 18.97 7.31
N SER A 68 -18.00 18.45 8.51
CA SER A 68 -17.84 19.29 9.72
C SER A 68 -16.45 19.24 10.36
N CYS A 69 -15.70 18.16 10.18
CA CYS A 69 -14.34 18.03 10.71
C CYS A 69 -13.33 18.67 9.75
N VAL A 70 -12.39 19.44 10.31
CA VAL A 70 -11.28 20.09 9.59
C VAL A 70 -9.94 19.41 9.82
N ASP A 71 -9.87 18.46 10.76
CA ASP A 71 -8.66 17.69 11.04
C ASP A 71 -8.51 16.56 10.01
N ASP A 72 -7.44 16.62 9.22
CA ASP A 72 -7.21 15.66 8.14
C ASP A 72 -7.00 14.23 8.63
N ASN A 73 -6.39 14.03 9.81
CA ASN A 73 -6.19 12.68 10.35
C ASN A 73 -7.55 12.05 10.70
N GLU A 74 -8.42 12.77 11.38
CA GLU A 74 -9.76 12.28 11.69
C GLU A 74 -10.64 12.14 10.44
N ARG A 75 -10.50 13.03 9.45
CA ARG A 75 -11.15 12.89 8.14
C ARG A 75 -10.68 11.64 7.40
N PHE A 76 -9.38 11.35 7.37
CA PHE A 76 -8.85 10.13 6.73
C PHE A 76 -9.32 8.86 7.45
N ARG A 77 -9.39 8.87 8.79
CA ARG A 77 -9.99 7.75 9.55
C ARG A 77 -11.45 7.54 9.19
N ALA A 78 -12.23 8.62 9.07
CA ALA A 78 -13.62 8.54 8.64
C ALA A 78 -13.76 8.03 7.19
N ILE A 79 -12.92 8.50 6.25
CA ILE A 79 -12.90 8.03 4.85
C ILE A 79 -12.61 6.53 4.78
N HIS A 80 -11.62 6.04 5.55
CA HIS A 80 -11.31 4.61 5.61
C HIS A 80 -12.51 3.80 6.10
N LEU A 81 -13.13 4.21 7.21
CA LEU A 81 -14.31 3.51 7.76
C LEU A 81 -15.51 3.57 6.82
N LEU A 82 -15.72 4.68 6.11
CA LEU A 82 -16.75 4.81 5.07
C LEU A 82 -16.49 3.82 3.93
N ALA A 83 -15.26 3.76 3.41
CA ALA A 83 -14.90 2.82 2.35
C ALA A 83 -15.21 1.37 2.77
N CYS A 84 -14.77 0.96 3.95
CA CYS A 84 -15.06 -0.38 4.47
C CYS A 84 -16.56 -0.61 4.68
N SER A 85 -17.31 0.39 5.17
CA SER A 85 -18.74 0.27 5.43
C SER A 85 -19.56 0.14 4.14
N TYR A 86 -19.30 0.96 3.12
CA TYR A 86 -19.94 0.81 1.80
C TYR A 86 -19.58 -0.54 1.16
N GLY A 87 -18.31 -0.95 1.23
CA GLY A 87 -17.86 -2.23 0.71
C GLY A 87 -18.54 -3.42 1.40
N ALA A 88 -18.72 -3.34 2.72
CA ALA A 88 -19.41 -4.35 3.51
C ALA A 88 -20.92 -4.45 3.22
N LEU A 89 -21.53 -3.39 2.68
CA LEU A 89 -22.90 -3.38 2.15
C LEU A 89 -22.99 -3.81 0.68
N GLY A 90 -21.86 -4.06 0.02
CA GLY A 90 -21.79 -4.44 -1.40
C GLY A 90 -21.72 -3.26 -2.37
N ASP A 91 -21.65 -2.01 -1.89
CA ASP A 91 -21.45 -0.83 -2.73
C ASP A 91 -19.95 -0.62 -2.99
N THR A 92 -19.38 -1.50 -3.81
CA THR A 92 -17.95 -1.47 -4.17
C THR A 92 -17.56 -0.17 -4.88
N GLN A 93 -18.46 0.41 -5.69
CA GLN A 93 -18.16 1.62 -6.45
C GLN A 93 -17.94 2.81 -5.52
N THR A 94 -18.84 3.03 -4.56
CA THR A 94 -18.69 4.10 -3.57
C THR A 94 -17.52 3.82 -2.63
N ALA A 95 -17.32 2.56 -2.24
CA ALA A 95 -16.17 2.16 -1.42
C ALA A 95 -14.83 2.52 -2.07
N MET A 96 -14.67 2.20 -3.36
CA MET A 96 -13.47 2.54 -4.13
C MET A 96 -13.30 4.06 -4.29
N ALA A 97 -14.38 4.80 -4.54
CA ALA A 97 -14.34 6.26 -4.63
C ALA A 97 -13.90 6.91 -3.31
N MET A 98 -14.34 6.36 -2.17
CA MET A 98 -13.88 6.80 -0.85
C MET A 98 -12.40 6.46 -0.64
N ALA A 99 -11.98 5.23 -0.93
CA ALA A 99 -10.61 4.79 -0.74
C ALA A 99 -9.59 5.65 -1.52
N ARG A 100 -9.92 6.07 -2.75
CA ARG A 100 -9.07 6.96 -3.58
C ARG A 100 -8.83 8.35 -2.98
N ARG A 101 -9.58 8.76 -1.96
CA ARG A 101 -9.40 10.05 -1.27
C ARG A 101 -8.38 9.97 -0.13
N LEU A 102 -7.87 8.77 0.17
CA LEU A 102 -6.83 8.55 1.18
C LEU A 102 -5.44 8.80 0.58
N PRO A 103 -4.41 9.02 1.43
CA PRO A 103 -3.02 8.99 0.98
C PRO A 103 -2.70 7.67 0.27
N GLU A 104 -1.89 7.73 -0.79
CA GLU A 104 -1.65 6.65 -1.77
C GLU A 104 -1.45 5.26 -1.16
N VAL A 105 -0.51 5.12 -0.22
CA VAL A 105 -0.21 3.83 0.44
C VAL A 105 -1.42 3.28 1.20
N THR A 106 -2.20 4.16 1.84
CA THR A 106 -3.42 3.75 2.55
C THR A 106 -4.54 3.46 1.57
N ALA A 107 -4.66 4.23 0.48
CA ALA A 107 -5.67 4.02 -0.55
C ALA A 107 -5.57 2.63 -1.16
N LEU A 108 -4.38 2.18 -1.57
CA LEU A 108 -4.18 0.87 -2.19
C LEU A 108 -4.56 -0.29 -1.26
N SER A 109 -4.21 -0.20 0.03
CA SER A 109 -4.58 -1.20 1.03
C SER A 109 -6.10 -1.28 1.22
N VAL A 110 -6.77 -0.13 1.34
CA VAL A 110 -8.22 -0.06 1.52
C VAL A 110 -8.95 -0.53 0.26
N MET A 111 -8.49 -0.13 -0.93
CA MET A 111 -9.04 -0.58 -2.21
C MET A 111 -8.99 -2.11 -2.34
N ALA A 112 -7.87 -2.74 -2.00
CA ALA A 112 -7.77 -4.21 -1.99
C ALA A 112 -8.72 -4.88 -0.99
N SER A 113 -9.00 -4.23 0.14
CA SER A 113 -9.92 -4.78 1.16
C SER A 113 -11.38 -4.77 0.72
N VAL A 114 -11.78 -3.80 -0.11
CA VAL A 114 -13.17 -3.62 -0.57
C VAL A 114 -13.44 -4.20 -1.97
N ALA A 115 -12.38 -4.45 -2.75
CA ALA A 115 -12.45 -5.08 -4.06
C ALA A 115 -13.04 -6.51 -4.00
N GLN A 116 -13.59 -6.96 -5.13
CA GLN A 116 -14.21 -8.28 -5.29
C GLN A 116 -13.69 -8.97 -6.55
N GLY A 117 -13.71 -10.30 -6.56
CA GLY A 117 -13.31 -11.11 -7.72
C GLY A 117 -11.90 -10.79 -8.20
N GLU A 118 -11.72 -10.73 -9.53
CA GLU A 118 -10.43 -10.46 -10.19
C GLU A 118 -9.82 -9.11 -9.81
N GLU A 119 -10.66 -8.08 -9.55
CA GLU A 119 -10.17 -6.77 -9.10
C GLU A 119 -9.46 -6.85 -7.75
N LYS A 120 -9.87 -7.79 -6.87
CA LYS A 120 -9.23 -7.99 -5.58
C LYS A 120 -7.84 -8.58 -5.72
N GLU A 121 -7.69 -9.58 -6.57
CA GLU A 121 -6.40 -10.17 -6.89
C GLU A 121 -5.46 -9.13 -7.49
N TYR A 122 -5.95 -8.36 -8.48
CA TYR A 122 -5.22 -7.24 -9.07
C TYR A 122 -4.71 -6.25 -8.00
N MET A 123 -5.59 -5.76 -7.12
CA MET A 123 -5.21 -4.82 -6.06
C MET A 123 -4.23 -5.43 -5.05
N ALA A 124 -4.32 -6.74 -4.77
CA ALA A 124 -3.36 -7.43 -3.93
C ALA A 124 -1.96 -7.43 -4.57
N HIS A 125 -1.86 -7.68 -5.88
CA HIS A 125 -0.60 -7.58 -6.60
C HIS A 125 -0.02 -6.17 -6.55
N LEU A 126 -0.85 -5.14 -6.76
CA LEU A 126 -0.37 -3.75 -6.66
C LEU A 126 0.20 -3.41 -5.28
N ASN A 127 -0.46 -3.89 -4.22
CA ASN A 127 0.04 -3.72 -2.85
C ASN A 127 1.38 -4.42 -2.64
N VAL A 128 1.56 -5.64 -3.15
CA VAL A 128 2.83 -6.36 -3.07
C VAL A 128 3.93 -5.56 -3.77
N LEU A 129 3.67 -5.04 -4.96
CA LEU A 129 4.66 -4.27 -5.74
C LEU A 129 5.05 -2.96 -5.06
N SER A 130 4.07 -2.19 -4.59
CA SER A 130 4.31 -0.95 -3.83
C SER A 130 5.16 -1.22 -2.58
N GLY A 131 4.86 -2.31 -1.87
CA GLY A 131 5.65 -2.78 -0.73
C GLY A 131 7.09 -3.15 -1.12
N LEU A 132 7.28 -3.91 -2.20
CA LEU A 132 8.59 -4.31 -2.70
C LEU A 132 9.45 -3.10 -3.09
N PHE A 133 8.88 -2.11 -3.78
CA PHE A 133 9.61 -0.89 -4.14
C PHE A 133 10.01 -0.11 -2.91
N SER A 134 9.11 0.03 -1.94
CA SER A 134 9.41 0.70 -0.67
C SER A 134 10.54 0.00 0.08
N ILE A 135 10.47 -1.32 0.22
CA ILE A 135 11.50 -2.13 0.89
C ILE A 135 12.86 -1.97 0.19
N GLY A 136 12.91 -2.10 -1.14
CA GLY A 136 14.16 -1.97 -1.88
C GLY A 136 14.79 -0.58 -1.78
N GLU A 137 13.99 0.49 -1.84
CA GLU A 137 14.48 1.86 -1.65
C GLU A 137 15.04 2.08 -0.23
N TYR A 138 14.38 1.59 0.81
CA TYR A 138 14.89 1.72 2.18
C TYR A 138 16.14 0.86 2.43
N ILE A 139 16.25 -0.32 1.84
CA ILE A 139 17.48 -1.13 1.90
C ILE A 139 18.65 -0.35 1.28
N LYS A 140 18.44 0.33 0.15
CA LYS A 140 19.48 1.17 -0.48
C LYS A 140 19.89 2.34 0.40
N VAL A 141 18.95 3.02 1.05
CA VAL A 141 19.27 4.09 2.01
C VAL A 141 20.15 3.55 3.14
N LEU A 142 19.80 2.40 3.71
CA LEU A 142 20.63 1.75 4.73
C LEU A 142 22.02 1.37 4.22
N ALA A 143 22.13 0.91 2.98
CA ALA A 143 23.39 0.58 2.34
C ALA A 143 24.26 1.82 2.10
N TRP A 144 23.66 2.93 1.67
CA TRP A 144 24.36 4.22 1.53
C TRP A 144 24.89 4.74 2.86
N GLU A 145 24.06 4.71 3.89
CA GLU A 145 24.47 5.12 5.24
C GLU A 145 25.59 4.22 5.79
N ALA A 146 25.51 2.90 5.58
CA ALA A 146 26.58 1.98 5.95
C ALA A 146 27.88 2.27 5.18
N SER A 147 27.79 2.48 3.87
CA SER A 147 28.95 2.78 3.02
C SER A 147 29.60 4.12 3.39
N GLY A 148 28.79 5.15 3.72
CA GLY A 148 29.28 6.45 4.19
C GLY A 148 30.05 6.38 5.52
N ARG A 149 29.77 5.37 6.36
CA ARG A 149 30.54 5.07 7.57
C ARG A 149 31.75 4.15 7.33
N GLY A 150 32.05 3.78 6.08
CA GLY A 150 33.10 2.83 5.73
C GLY A 150 32.73 1.35 5.95
N GLU A 151 31.47 1.05 6.31
CA GLU A 151 30.97 -0.31 6.52
C GLU A 151 30.62 -1.00 5.18
N HIS A 152 31.56 -1.01 4.21
CA HIS A 152 31.28 -1.43 2.83
C HIS A 152 30.81 -2.89 2.71
N ALA A 153 31.34 -3.80 3.53
CA ALA A 153 30.87 -5.19 3.56
C ALA A 153 29.39 -5.31 3.98
N ARG A 154 28.96 -4.50 4.95
CA ARG A 154 27.55 -4.42 5.38
C ARG A 154 26.68 -3.80 4.29
N ALA A 155 27.17 -2.75 3.63
CA ALA A 155 26.46 -2.13 2.51
C ALA A 155 26.23 -3.14 1.37
N LEU A 156 27.23 -3.96 1.07
CA LEU A 156 27.13 -5.03 0.08
C LEU A 156 26.08 -6.08 0.49
N ASP A 157 26.14 -6.59 1.72
CA ASP A 157 25.16 -7.56 2.23
C ASP A 157 23.71 -7.03 2.15
N LEU A 158 23.49 -5.76 2.51
CA LEU A 158 22.17 -5.12 2.36
C LEU A 158 21.71 -5.12 0.90
N LEU A 159 22.57 -4.76 -0.05
CA LEU A 159 22.22 -4.71 -1.47
C LEU A 159 21.94 -6.11 -2.05
N GLU A 160 22.64 -7.14 -1.58
CA GLU A 160 22.33 -8.53 -1.92
C GLU A 160 20.99 -8.99 -1.33
N GLN A 161 20.63 -8.53 -0.12
CA GLN A 161 19.31 -8.78 0.43
C GLN A 161 18.20 -8.14 -0.42
N ALA A 162 18.40 -6.91 -0.93
CA ALA A 162 17.46 -6.29 -1.86
C ALA A 162 17.29 -7.12 -3.13
N GLU A 163 18.37 -7.61 -3.74
CA GLU A 163 18.29 -8.51 -4.90
C GLU A 163 17.48 -9.77 -4.58
N ARG A 164 17.74 -10.43 -3.44
CA ARG A 164 17.00 -11.65 -3.04
C ARG A 164 15.52 -11.39 -2.86
N VAL A 165 15.15 -10.25 -2.27
CA VAL A 165 13.73 -9.84 -2.13
C VAL A 165 13.08 -9.70 -3.51
N TYR A 166 13.71 -8.99 -4.44
CA TYR A 166 13.15 -8.86 -5.78
C TYR A 166 13.09 -10.20 -6.53
N ALA A 167 14.14 -11.01 -6.47
CA ALA A 167 14.20 -12.31 -7.13
C ALA A 167 13.14 -13.30 -6.61
N ALA A 168 12.78 -13.22 -5.32
CA ALA A 168 11.77 -14.10 -4.72
C ALA A 168 10.36 -13.88 -5.28
N PHE A 169 10.04 -12.65 -5.73
CA PHE A 169 8.70 -12.31 -6.24
C PHE A 169 8.58 -12.41 -7.76
N PHE A 170 9.71 -12.28 -8.46
CA PHE A 170 9.73 -12.04 -9.89
C PHE A 170 10.51 -13.08 -10.71
N GLY A 171 11.15 -14.03 -10.04
CA GLY A 171 12.08 -14.95 -10.66
C GLY A 171 13.31 -14.26 -11.25
N PRO A 172 14.31 -15.04 -11.72
CA PRO A 172 15.55 -14.50 -12.28
C PRO A 172 15.41 -13.88 -13.69
N HIS A 173 14.32 -14.18 -14.42
CA HIS A 173 14.19 -13.84 -15.85
C HIS A 173 12.86 -13.20 -16.26
N GLU A 174 11.83 -13.19 -15.41
CA GLU A 174 10.46 -12.84 -15.82
C GLU A 174 10.09 -11.37 -15.60
N CYS A 175 10.94 -10.57 -14.94
CA CYS A 175 10.66 -9.16 -14.64
C CYS A 175 11.61 -8.15 -15.26
N LEU A 176 11.89 -8.37 -16.55
CA LEU A 176 12.46 -7.36 -17.42
C LEU A 176 11.56 -6.12 -17.60
N SER A 177 10.35 -6.11 -17.03
CA SER A 177 9.45 -4.95 -16.94
C SER A 177 9.65 -4.09 -15.67
N PHE A 178 10.37 -4.59 -14.65
CA PHE A 178 10.68 -3.86 -13.40
C PHE A 178 12.14 -3.42 -13.30
N CYS A 179 12.79 -3.35 -14.46
CA CYS A 179 14.21 -3.12 -14.70
C CYS A 179 14.81 -1.97 -13.91
N ILE A 180 14.09 -0.87 -13.69
CA ILE A 180 14.72 0.34 -13.15
C ILE A 180 15.12 0.20 -11.66
N HIS A 181 14.32 -0.51 -10.85
CA HIS A 181 14.64 -0.68 -9.42
C HIS A 181 15.77 -1.68 -9.21
N LEU A 182 15.72 -2.82 -9.90
CA LEU A 182 16.81 -3.79 -9.89
C LEU A 182 18.10 -3.18 -10.47
N ALA A 183 18.04 -2.50 -11.61
CA ALA A 183 19.19 -1.80 -12.18
C ALA A 183 19.83 -0.83 -11.17
N ARG A 184 19.03 -0.09 -10.39
CA ARG A 184 19.55 0.77 -9.33
C ARG A 184 20.25 -0.03 -8.22
N VAL A 185 19.70 -1.16 -7.79
CA VAL A 185 20.36 -2.04 -6.80
C VAL A 185 21.70 -2.54 -7.31
N PHE A 186 21.76 -3.06 -8.54
CA PHE A 186 23.01 -3.53 -9.15
C PHE A 186 24.02 -2.39 -9.35
N TYR A 187 23.57 -1.20 -9.74
CA TYR A 187 24.44 -0.02 -9.86
C TYR A 187 25.08 0.35 -8.52
N GLU A 188 24.29 0.41 -7.45
CA GLU A 188 24.81 0.70 -6.11
C GLU A 188 25.74 -0.40 -5.61
N ARG A 189 25.44 -1.66 -5.94
CA ARG A 189 26.29 -2.79 -5.57
C ARG A 189 27.63 -2.75 -6.28
N ALA A 190 27.65 -2.42 -7.56
CA ALA A 190 28.89 -2.20 -8.31
C ALA A 190 29.76 -1.12 -7.65
N ARG A 191 29.13 0.00 -7.23
CA ARG A 191 29.81 1.09 -6.52
C ARG A 191 30.48 0.61 -5.22
N VAL A 192 29.77 -0.18 -4.43
CA VAL A 192 30.30 -0.73 -3.16
C VAL A 192 31.40 -1.77 -3.42
N LYS A 193 31.24 -2.63 -4.44
CA LYS A 193 32.26 -3.61 -4.83
C LYS A 193 33.57 -2.94 -5.28
N LEU A 194 33.49 -1.84 -6.02
CA LEU A 194 34.68 -1.03 -6.35
C LEU A 194 35.40 -0.50 -5.11
N LEU A 195 34.65 -0.02 -4.10
CA LEU A 195 35.24 0.42 -2.82
C LEU A 195 35.89 -0.72 -2.03
N LEU A 196 35.45 -1.96 -2.25
CA LEU A 196 36.03 -3.18 -1.69
C LEU A 196 37.18 -3.76 -2.54
N GLY A 197 37.48 -3.17 -3.70
CA GLY A 197 38.49 -3.68 -4.64
C GLY A 197 38.03 -4.86 -5.51
N ASP A 198 36.74 -5.20 -5.51
CA ASP A 198 36.14 -6.24 -6.35
C ASP A 198 35.74 -5.66 -7.72
N GLU A 199 36.74 -5.44 -8.58
CA GLU A 199 36.53 -4.88 -9.93
C GLU A 199 35.75 -5.83 -10.84
N GLU A 200 36.03 -7.13 -10.79
CA GLU A 200 35.33 -8.13 -11.61
C GLU A 200 33.86 -8.23 -11.23
N GLY A 201 33.55 -8.29 -9.93
CA GLY A 201 32.18 -8.32 -9.44
C GLY A 201 31.43 -7.02 -9.71
N ALA A 202 32.10 -5.87 -9.66
CA ALA A 202 31.51 -4.59 -10.04
C ALA A 202 31.17 -4.53 -11.54
N LEU A 203 32.09 -5.00 -12.40
CA LEU A 203 31.84 -5.07 -13.84
C LEU A 203 30.68 -6.01 -14.17
N SER A 204 30.58 -7.14 -13.46
CA SER A 204 29.46 -8.08 -13.60
C SER A 204 28.12 -7.41 -13.27
N ASP A 205 28.06 -6.65 -12.18
CA ASP A 205 26.85 -5.90 -11.80
C ASP A 205 26.49 -4.81 -12.83
N LEU A 206 27.48 -4.07 -13.34
CA LEU A 206 27.24 -3.05 -14.37
C LEU A 206 26.73 -3.66 -15.69
N ARG A 207 27.18 -4.87 -16.06
CA ARG A 207 26.60 -5.59 -17.21
C ARG A 207 25.12 -5.89 -16.97
N ARG A 208 24.76 -6.32 -15.77
CA ARG A 208 23.36 -6.55 -15.40
C ARG A 208 22.52 -5.26 -15.48
N VAL A 209 23.08 -4.11 -15.06
CA VAL A 209 22.42 -2.80 -15.24
C VAL A 209 22.12 -2.53 -16.72
N ALA A 210 23.09 -2.77 -17.60
CA ALA A 210 22.91 -2.58 -19.04
C ALA A 210 21.87 -3.54 -19.64
N GLU A 211 21.87 -4.81 -19.22
CA GLU A 211 20.85 -5.78 -19.60
C GLU A 211 19.45 -5.30 -19.24
N TYR A 212 19.25 -4.78 -18.02
CA TYR A 212 17.97 -4.23 -17.60
C TYR A 212 17.58 -2.96 -18.36
N ALA A 213 18.53 -2.06 -18.65
CA ALA A 213 18.24 -0.86 -19.43
C ALA A 213 17.76 -1.21 -20.85
N ILE A 214 18.46 -2.13 -21.53
CA ILE A 214 18.07 -2.62 -22.86
C ILE A 214 16.70 -3.28 -22.82
N ALA A 215 16.47 -4.13 -21.81
CA ALA A 215 15.22 -4.84 -21.70
C ALA A 215 14.04 -3.89 -21.43
N TYR A 216 14.26 -2.82 -20.65
CA TYR A 216 13.27 -1.76 -20.45
C TYR A 216 12.88 -1.09 -21.77
N GLU A 217 13.85 -0.74 -22.62
CA GLU A 217 13.59 -0.11 -23.93
C GLU A 217 12.84 -1.03 -24.90
N GLN A 218 12.99 -2.35 -24.75
CA GLN A 218 12.35 -3.35 -25.62
C GLN A 218 10.92 -3.70 -25.20
N LEU A 219 10.39 -3.08 -24.14
CA LEU A 219 9.03 -3.35 -23.68
C LEU A 219 8.00 -2.82 -24.68
N PRO A 220 7.12 -3.68 -25.25
CA PRO A 220 6.18 -3.30 -26.31
C PRO A 220 5.25 -2.13 -25.96
N TRP A 221 4.94 -1.97 -24.67
CA TRP A 221 3.97 -0.99 -24.16
C TRP A 221 4.51 0.46 -24.09
N LEU A 222 5.83 0.69 -24.17
CA LEU A 222 6.40 2.06 -24.24
C LEU A 222 5.86 2.85 -25.44
N THR A 223 5.50 2.15 -26.51
CA THR A 223 4.91 2.73 -27.73
C THR A 223 3.40 3.00 -27.61
N GLU A 224 2.69 2.23 -26.77
CA GLU A 224 1.26 2.39 -26.51
C GLU A 224 0.97 3.50 -25.48
N LEU A 225 1.86 3.70 -24.51
CA LEU A 225 1.78 4.77 -23.50
C LEU A 225 1.83 6.19 -24.07
N ALA A 226 2.47 6.39 -25.21
CA ALA A 226 2.49 7.69 -25.88
C ALA A 226 1.11 8.09 -26.45
N ARG A 227 0.11 7.19 -26.40
CA ARG A 227 -1.20 7.36 -27.06
C ARG A 227 -2.41 7.35 -26.12
N CYS A 228 -2.24 7.14 -24.81
CA CYS A 228 -3.35 7.01 -23.88
C CYS A 228 -3.54 8.26 -23.00
N ASP A 229 -4.77 8.77 -22.94
CA ASP A 229 -5.19 9.81 -22.00
C ASP A 229 -5.11 9.30 -20.54
N PHE A 230 -4.56 10.15 -19.68
CA PHE A 230 -4.01 9.84 -18.36
C PHE A 230 -5.09 9.56 -17.29
N ASP A 231 -5.11 8.35 -16.70
CA ASP A 231 -5.79 8.04 -15.42
C ASP A 231 -4.72 7.61 -14.39
N PRO A 232 -4.45 8.40 -13.34
CA PRO A 232 -3.29 8.23 -12.47
C PRO A 232 -3.28 6.95 -11.62
N VAL A 233 -4.39 6.20 -11.53
CA VAL A 233 -4.44 4.94 -10.75
C VAL A 233 -4.32 3.70 -11.63
N ARG A 234 -4.64 3.78 -12.93
CA ARG A 234 -4.52 2.69 -13.91
C ARG A 234 -3.41 2.90 -14.95
N GLY A 235 -2.70 4.02 -14.85
CA GLY A 235 -1.97 4.58 -15.98
C GLY A 235 -0.47 4.73 -15.81
N THR A 236 0.16 4.25 -14.72
CA THR A 236 1.63 4.17 -14.80
C THR A 236 2.02 2.97 -15.66
N PRO A 237 3.04 3.13 -16.53
CA PRO A 237 3.57 2.09 -17.41
C PRO A 237 3.79 0.73 -16.73
N GLU A 238 4.25 0.79 -15.49
CA GLU A 238 4.53 -0.35 -14.64
C GLU A 238 3.23 -1.08 -14.22
N PHE A 239 2.13 -0.35 -14.00
CA PHE A 239 0.84 -0.92 -13.58
C PHE A 239 0.14 -1.74 -14.67
N GLN A 240 0.25 -1.34 -15.94
CA GLN A 240 -0.37 -2.09 -17.05
C GLN A 240 0.42 -3.37 -17.38
N ALA A 241 1.75 -3.34 -17.19
CA ALA A 241 2.60 -4.51 -17.37
C ALA A 241 2.28 -5.61 -16.33
N VAL A 242 2.01 -5.23 -15.08
CA VAL A 242 1.51 -6.15 -14.03
C VAL A 242 0.18 -6.75 -14.43
N GLU A 243 -0.77 -5.93 -14.87
CA GLU A 243 -2.10 -6.38 -15.27
C GLU A 243 -2.04 -7.40 -16.41
N GLN A 244 -1.15 -7.19 -17.38
CA GLN A 244 -0.94 -8.11 -18.50
C GLN A 244 -0.23 -9.41 -18.09
N MET A 245 0.72 -9.36 -17.15
CA MET A 245 1.42 -10.54 -16.64
C MET A 245 0.53 -11.45 -15.78
N LEU A 246 -0.48 -10.88 -15.12
CA LEU A 246 -1.38 -11.61 -14.22
C LEU A 246 -2.62 -12.18 -14.91
N ARG A 247 -2.91 -11.79 -16.15
CA ARG A 247 -4.00 -12.38 -16.91
C ARG A 247 -3.62 -13.81 -17.33
N PRO A 248 -4.46 -14.82 -17.08
CA PRO A 248 -4.20 -16.16 -17.58
C PRO A 248 -4.17 -16.13 -19.13
N PRO A 249 -3.30 -16.93 -19.77
CA PRO A 249 -3.28 -17.02 -21.22
C PRO A 249 -4.62 -17.55 -21.72
N VAL A 250 -5.16 -16.86 -22.74
CA VAL A 250 -6.38 -17.25 -23.47
C VAL A 250 -6.14 -18.53 -24.27
#